data_AF-A0A8T0X2Z0-F1
#
_entry.id   AF-A0A8T0X2Z0-F1
#
_cell.length_a   1.000
_cell.length_b   1.000
_cell.length_c   1.000
_cell.angle_alpha   90.00
_cell.angle_beta   90.00
_cell.angle_gamma   90.00
#
_symmetry.space_group_name_H-M   'P 1'
#
loop_
_entity.id
_entity.type
_entity.pdbx_description
1 polymer ?
#
loop_
_entity_poly.entity_id
_entity_poly.type
_entity_poly.pdbx_seq_one_letter_code
_entity_poly.pdbx_strand_id
1 'polypeptide(L)'
;MPPIEAILAPLEAELKLSRQEIAKLQDDNRALDRLTKQKEAALLEAERTVQIAMAKAALVDDMQNKNQELMKQIEICQEENKILDRLLRQKVAEVEKLSQTVRELEEAVLQGGAAANAVREYQRKVQEMNEEKKILGRELARAKVTANRVAVVVANEWKDANDKVMPVKQWLEERRFMQGEMQQLRDKLAISERTARSEAQLKEKYQLRLKVLEDGLRGPPSSSSRPPTEGKTISNGPPRRLSLGGADSMSKASPNGVLMRRSPSFNSRSSLTTSSSLVLKHAKGSSRSFDGGTRSLDRGKVLGNGPHSLNRSTDAVKDCETTDNWKADAEEKSNETTNSDSSDMVSGVLYDMLQKEVVSLRKACHEKDQSLKDKDDAIEMLAKKVDTLNKAMEVEAKKMRREIAAMEKEFAAVRLEKEQESKAKRLGNLKGPGSSSQTISGRTAPRGGLARNLQ
;
A
#
# COMPACT_ATOMS: atom_id res chain seq x y z
N MET A 1 -114.55 -97.01 56.20
CA MET A 1 -113.91 -95.82 55.60
C MET A 1 -113.15 -95.09 56.69
N PRO A 2 -111.92 -94.61 56.46
CA PRO A 2 -111.23 -93.81 57.45
C PRO A 2 -112.03 -92.53 57.76
N PRO A 3 -111.99 -92.05 59.02
CA PRO A 3 -112.68 -90.82 59.41
C PRO A 3 -112.13 -89.64 58.59
N ILE A 4 -113.04 -88.75 58.18
CA ILE A 4 -112.79 -87.63 57.26
C ILE A 4 -111.64 -86.73 57.74
N GLU A 5 -111.46 -86.59 59.05
CA GLU A 5 -110.36 -85.83 59.68
C GLU A 5 -108.96 -86.42 59.41
N ALA A 6 -108.83 -87.74 59.24
CA ALA A 6 -107.55 -88.38 58.94
C ALA A 6 -107.08 -88.12 57.49
N ILE A 7 -107.99 -87.74 56.59
CA ILE A 7 -107.71 -87.36 55.20
C ILE A 7 -107.53 -85.84 55.09
N LEU A 8 -108.28 -85.05 55.86
CA LEU A 8 -108.19 -83.59 55.88
C LEU A 8 -106.92 -83.05 56.55
N ALA A 9 -106.47 -83.63 57.68
CA ALA A 9 -105.36 -83.08 58.46
C ALA A 9 -104.02 -82.96 57.69
N PRO A 10 -103.61 -83.94 56.84
CA PRO A 10 -102.43 -83.79 55.98
C PRO A 10 -102.59 -82.67 54.94
N LEU A 11 -103.76 -82.56 54.30
CA LEU A 11 -104.05 -81.51 53.31
C LEU A 11 -104.07 -80.11 53.95
N GLU A 12 -104.56 -79.97 55.18
CA GLU A 12 -104.52 -78.73 55.93
C GLU A 12 -103.09 -78.34 56.34
N ALA A 13 -102.24 -79.31 56.68
CA ALA A 13 -100.83 -79.10 56.99
C ALA A 13 -100.03 -78.67 55.74
N GLU A 14 -100.25 -79.31 54.59
CA GLU A 14 -99.68 -78.91 53.30
C GLU A 14 -100.12 -77.49 52.92
N LEU A 15 -101.41 -77.15 53.06
CA LEU A 15 -101.92 -75.81 52.78
C LEU A 15 -101.26 -74.75 53.69
N LYS A 16 -101.04 -75.06 54.97
CA LYS A 16 -100.27 -74.17 55.89
C LYS A 16 -98.82 -74.00 55.44
N LEU A 17 -98.14 -75.08 55.04
CA LEU A 17 -96.78 -75.02 54.50
C LEU A 17 -96.72 -74.17 53.23
N SER A 18 -97.62 -74.38 52.27
CA SER A 18 -97.71 -73.57 51.06
C SER A 18 -97.97 -72.09 51.37
N ARG A 19 -98.80 -71.77 52.37
CA ARG A 19 -99.00 -70.38 52.81
C ARG A 19 -97.74 -69.75 53.41
N GLN A 20 -96.98 -70.50 54.21
CA GLN A 20 -95.70 -70.03 54.76
C GLN A 20 -94.66 -69.85 53.65
N GLU A 21 -94.61 -70.76 52.69
CA GLU A 21 -93.75 -70.65 51.52
C GLU A 21 -94.10 -69.43 50.66
N ILE A 22 -95.39 -69.18 50.39
CA ILE A 22 -95.86 -67.95 49.71
C ILE A 22 -95.42 -66.69 50.47
N ALA A 23 -95.53 -66.66 51.79
CA ALA A 23 -95.10 -65.52 52.58
C ALA A 23 -93.58 -65.28 52.49
N LYS A 24 -92.76 -66.34 52.57
CA LYS A 24 -91.31 -66.25 52.37
C LYS A 24 -90.97 -65.73 50.96
N LEU A 25 -91.61 -66.29 49.94
CA LEU A 25 -91.42 -65.84 48.55
C LEU A 25 -91.84 -64.37 48.36
N GLN A 26 -92.86 -63.89 49.05
CA GLN A 26 -93.25 -62.47 49.01
C GLN A 26 -92.20 -61.56 49.65
N ASP A 27 -91.62 -61.95 50.77
CA ASP A 27 -90.56 -61.18 51.44
C ASP A 27 -89.25 -61.22 50.64
N ASP A 28 -88.91 -62.35 50.03
CA ASP A 28 -87.79 -62.49 49.11
C ASP A 28 -87.97 -61.59 47.88
N ASN A 29 -89.17 -61.55 47.29
CA ASN A 29 -89.46 -60.62 46.18
C ASN A 29 -89.27 -59.16 46.59
N ARG A 30 -89.73 -58.76 47.79
CA ARG A 30 -89.50 -57.40 48.30
C ARG A 30 -88.02 -57.12 48.55
N ALA A 31 -87.24 -58.10 49.00
CA ALA A 31 -85.80 -57.96 49.18
C ALA A 31 -85.08 -57.81 47.82
N LEU A 32 -85.47 -58.60 46.82
CA LEU A 32 -84.99 -58.48 45.44
C LEU A 32 -85.33 -57.10 44.85
N ASP A 33 -86.54 -56.58 45.06
CA ASP A 33 -86.93 -55.25 44.59
C ASP A 33 -86.06 -54.12 45.20
N ARG A 34 -85.79 -54.20 46.52
CA ARG A 34 -84.90 -53.24 47.20
C ARG A 34 -83.48 -53.33 46.66
N LEU A 35 -82.97 -54.55 46.47
CA LEU A 35 -81.64 -54.78 45.92
C LEU A 35 -81.53 -54.26 44.49
N THR A 36 -82.55 -54.47 43.65
CA THR A 36 -82.60 -53.97 42.28
C THR A 36 -82.54 -52.45 42.26
N LYS A 37 -83.37 -51.76 43.06
CA LYS A 37 -83.34 -50.29 43.18
C LYS A 37 -82.00 -49.76 43.67
N GLN A 38 -81.39 -50.44 44.66
CA GLN A 38 -80.07 -50.06 45.16
C GLN A 38 -78.99 -50.21 44.07
N LYS A 39 -79.02 -51.29 43.29
CA LYS A 39 -78.10 -51.49 42.17
C LYS A 39 -78.29 -50.47 41.06
N GLU A 40 -79.53 -50.15 40.70
CA GLU A 40 -79.85 -49.09 39.73
C GLU A 40 -79.30 -47.73 40.19
N ALA A 41 -79.49 -47.37 41.47
CA ALA A 41 -78.94 -46.14 42.03
C ALA A 41 -77.40 -46.09 41.98
N ALA A 42 -76.73 -47.20 42.34
CA ALA A 42 -75.28 -47.31 42.28
C ALA A 42 -74.75 -47.25 40.83
N LEU A 43 -75.49 -47.83 39.88
CA LEU A 43 -75.14 -47.80 38.45
C LEU A 43 -75.23 -46.37 37.91
N LEU A 44 -76.28 -45.62 38.26
CA LEU A 44 -76.41 -44.20 37.90
C LEU A 44 -75.30 -43.32 38.53
N GLU A 45 -74.85 -43.63 39.75
CA GLU A 45 -73.74 -42.91 40.38
C GLU A 45 -72.39 -43.22 39.69
N ALA A 46 -72.16 -44.49 39.33
CA ALA A 46 -71.00 -44.89 38.56
C ALA A 46 -70.97 -44.23 37.17
N GLU A 47 -72.12 -44.17 36.48
CA GLU A 47 -72.24 -43.47 35.20
C GLU A 47 -71.89 -41.99 35.31
N ARG A 48 -72.38 -41.28 36.32
CA ARG A 48 -72.00 -39.87 36.57
C ARG A 48 -70.49 -39.73 36.79
N THR A 49 -69.90 -40.64 37.55
CA THR A 49 -68.46 -40.64 37.82
C THR A 49 -67.66 -40.84 36.54
N VAL A 50 -68.07 -41.78 35.68
CA VAL A 50 -67.45 -42.01 34.36
C VAL A 50 -67.59 -40.78 33.47
N GLN A 51 -68.77 -40.16 33.40
CA GLN A 51 -68.97 -38.93 32.61
C GLN A 51 -68.06 -37.79 33.06
N ILE A 52 -67.92 -37.58 34.38
CA ILE A 52 -67.00 -36.58 34.94
C ILE A 52 -65.54 -36.93 34.59
N ALA A 53 -65.16 -38.20 34.71
CA ALA A 53 -63.81 -38.65 34.36
C ALA A 53 -63.51 -38.43 32.87
N MET A 54 -64.46 -38.72 31.99
CA MET A 54 -64.35 -38.47 30.55
C MET A 54 -64.17 -36.98 30.23
N ALA A 55 -64.93 -36.10 30.88
CA ALA A 55 -64.79 -34.66 30.70
C ALA A 55 -63.41 -34.14 31.18
N LYS A 56 -62.90 -34.67 32.29
CA LYS A 56 -61.55 -34.36 32.77
C LYS A 56 -60.46 -34.87 31.82
N ALA A 57 -60.62 -36.08 31.27
CA ALA A 57 -59.69 -36.63 30.29
C ALA A 57 -59.62 -35.76 29.04
N ALA A 58 -60.77 -35.33 28.49
CA ALA A 58 -60.80 -34.41 27.35
C ALA A 58 -60.09 -33.08 27.62
N LEU A 59 -60.27 -32.49 28.81
CA LEU A 59 -59.56 -31.27 29.19
C LEU A 59 -58.04 -31.47 29.29
N VAL A 60 -57.60 -32.62 29.81
CA VAL A 60 -56.17 -32.97 29.87
C VAL A 60 -55.60 -33.09 28.46
N ASP A 61 -56.31 -33.73 27.54
CA ASP A 61 -55.89 -33.85 26.14
C ASP A 61 -55.76 -32.48 25.46
N ASP A 62 -56.74 -31.59 25.65
CA ASP A 62 -56.68 -30.20 25.15
C ASP A 62 -55.47 -29.44 25.71
N MET A 63 -55.17 -29.64 27.00
CA MET A 63 -54.03 -29.00 27.65
C MET A 63 -52.69 -29.56 27.18
N GLN A 64 -52.62 -30.87 26.93
CA GLN A 64 -51.43 -31.48 26.32
C GLN A 64 -51.20 -30.95 24.91
N ASN A 65 -52.24 -30.84 24.09
CA ASN A 65 -52.15 -30.24 22.76
C ASN A 65 -51.66 -28.79 22.82
N LYS A 66 -52.19 -27.99 23.75
CA LYS A 66 -51.73 -26.61 23.96
C LYS A 66 -50.28 -26.54 24.42
N ASN A 67 -49.85 -27.43 25.31
CA ASN A 67 -48.46 -27.51 25.75
C ASN A 67 -47.51 -27.88 24.59
N GLN A 68 -47.90 -28.80 23.72
CA GLN A 68 -47.11 -29.15 22.53
C GLN A 68 -46.97 -27.96 21.58
N GLU A 69 -48.05 -27.19 21.37
CA GLU A 69 -48.01 -26.00 20.53
C GLU A 69 -47.11 -24.91 21.13
N LEU A 70 -47.21 -24.67 22.45
CA LEU A 70 -46.33 -23.73 23.13
C LEU A 70 -44.85 -24.15 23.06
N MET A 71 -44.55 -25.44 23.16
CA MET A 71 -43.18 -25.93 22.95
C MET A 71 -42.66 -25.61 21.54
N LYS A 72 -43.46 -25.85 20.50
CA LYS A 72 -43.10 -25.49 19.13
C LYS A 72 -42.87 -24.00 18.97
N GLN A 73 -43.71 -23.15 19.57
CA GLN A 73 -43.52 -21.70 19.55
C GLN A 73 -42.22 -21.28 20.23
N ILE A 74 -41.86 -21.90 21.36
CA ILE A 74 -40.58 -21.65 22.04
C ILE A 74 -39.40 -22.03 21.13
N GLU A 75 -39.46 -23.18 20.44
CA GLU A 75 -38.43 -23.60 19.50
C GLU A 75 -38.27 -22.62 18.33
N ILE A 76 -39.38 -22.16 17.76
CA ILE A 76 -39.38 -21.14 16.69
C ILE A 76 -38.73 -19.86 17.19
N CYS A 77 -39.16 -19.31 18.33
CA CYS A 77 -38.59 -18.09 18.89
C CYS A 77 -37.09 -18.23 19.22
N GLN A 78 -36.65 -19.41 19.66
CA GLN A 78 -35.22 -19.67 19.87
C GLN A 78 -34.43 -19.65 18.56
N GLU A 79 -34.95 -20.24 17.49
CA GLU A 79 -34.28 -20.23 16.20
C GLU A 79 -34.29 -18.84 15.54
N GLU A 80 -35.38 -18.09 15.69
CA GLU A 80 -35.45 -16.68 15.29
C GLU A 80 -34.38 -15.84 15.97
N ASN A 81 -34.19 -15.99 17.29
CA ASN A 81 -33.12 -15.32 18.03
C ASN A 81 -31.72 -15.70 17.51
N LYS A 82 -31.48 -16.99 17.19
CA LYS A 82 -30.20 -17.40 16.60
C LYS A 82 -29.97 -16.79 15.22
N ILE A 83 -31.01 -16.65 14.41
CA ILE A 83 -30.94 -15.99 13.09
C ILE A 83 -30.63 -14.51 13.28
N LEU A 84 -31.31 -13.84 14.21
CA LEU A 84 -31.06 -12.43 14.55
C LEU A 84 -29.63 -12.20 15.04
N ASP A 85 -29.10 -13.07 15.88
CA ASP A 85 -27.70 -13.00 16.36
C ASP A 85 -26.70 -13.16 15.21
N ARG A 86 -26.93 -14.12 14.30
CA ARG A 86 -26.08 -14.29 13.11
C ARG A 86 -26.13 -13.04 12.21
N LEU A 87 -27.32 -12.48 12.01
CA LEU A 87 -27.52 -11.28 11.21
C LEU A 87 -26.83 -10.07 11.83
N LEU A 88 -26.96 -9.87 13.14
CA LEU A 88 -26.30 -8.78 13.86
C LEU A 88 -24.78 -8.89 13.75
N ARG A 89 -24.21 -10.09 13.95
CA ARG A 89 -22.76 -10.31 13.77
C ARG A 89 -22.29 -9.99 12.35
N GLN A 90 -23.05 -10.41 11.34
CA GLN A 90 -22.73 -10.08 9.94
C GLN A 90 -22.77 -8.56 9.71
N LYS A 91 -23.80 -7.88 10.22
CA LYS A 91 -23.95 -6.42 10.09
C LYS A 91 -22.81 -5.67 10.78
N VAL A 92 -22.38 -6.12 11.96
CA VAL A 92 -21.21 -5.56 12.64
C VAL A 92 -19.94 -5.74 11.80
N ALA A 93 -19.70 -6.92 11.23
CA ALA A 93 -18.55 -7.15 10.36
C ALA A 93 -18.58 -6.30 9.06
N GLU A 94 -19.76 -6.09 8.47
CA GLU A 94 -19.95 -5.18 7.34
C GLU A 94 -19.62 -3.74 7.72
N VAL A 95 -20.08 -3.28 8.88
CA VAL A 95 -19.77 -1.94 9.41
C VAL A 95 -18.28 -1.78 9.66
N GLU A 96 -17.62 -2.75 10.30
CA GLU A 96 -16.17 -2.72 10.53
C GLU A 96 -15.37 -2.63 9.23
N LYS A 97 -15.78 -3.39 8.20
CA LYS A 97 -15.17 -3.32 6.86
C LYS A 97 -15.35 -1.93 6.23
N LEU A 98 -16.55 -1.36 6.30
CA LEU A 98 -16.79 0.00 5.80
C LEU A 98 -15.95 1.03 6.57
N SER A 99 -15.88 0.92 7.90
CA SER A 99 -15.04 1.80 8.73
C SER A 99 -13.55 1.70 8.36
N GLN A 100 -13.06 0.50 8.01
CA GLN A 100 -11.69 0.35 7.48
C GLN A 100 -11.51 1.06 6.14
N THR A 101 -12.46 0.91 5.21
CA THR A 101 -12.39 1.61 3.91
C THR A 101 -12.44 3.13 4.04
N VAL A 102 -13.22 3.65 5.00
CA VAL A 102 -13.25 5.09 5.30
C VAL A 102 -11.88 5.56 5.78
N ARG A 103 -11.26 4.85 6.72
CA ARG A 103 -9.91 5.19 7.20
C ARG A 103 -8.85 5.19 6.09
N GLU A 104 -8.87 4.19 5.20
CA GLU A 104 -7.96 4.16 4.03
C GLU A 104 -8.17 5.35 3.09
N LEU A 105 -9.43 5.76 2.88
CA LEU A 105 -9.74 6.93 2.04
C LEU A 105 -9.31 8.23 2.71
N GLU A 106 -9.50 8.38 4.03
CA GLU A 106 -9.02 9.52 4.80
C GLU A 106 -7.50 9.67 4.70
N GLU A 107 -6.75 8.57 4.85
CA GLU A 107 -5.29 8.55 4.66
C GLU A 107 -4.89 8.94 3.24
N ALA A 108 -5.57 8.41 2.22
CA ALA A 108 -5.31 8.77 0.83
C ALA A 108 -5.59 10.25 0.54
N VAL A 109 -6.64 10.83 1.14
CA VAL A 109 -6.94 12.26 1.03
C VAL A 109 -5.86 13.11 1.68
N LEU A 110 -5.36 12.72 2.86
CA LEU A 110 -4.27 13.41 3.53
C LEU A 110 -2.98 13.38 2.69
N GLN A 111 -2.64 12.21 2.13
CA GLN A 111 -1.50 12.06 1.21
C GLN A 111 -1.68 12.91 -0.06
N GLY A 112 -2.89 12.92 -0.64
CA GLY A 112 -3.24 13.76 -1.78
C GLY A 112 -3.08 15.25 -1.47
N GLY A 113 -3.46 15.68 -0.26
CA GLY A 113 -3.25 17.05 0.22
C GLY A 113 -1.77 17.43 0.32
N ALA A 114 -0.92 16.53 0.86
CA ALA A 114 0.52 16.74 0.93
C ALA A 114 1.15 16.82 -0.47
N ALA A 115 0.78 15.93 -1.39
CA ALA A 115 1.24 15.96 -2.77
C ALA A 115 0.83 17.26 -3.49
N ALA A 116 -0.41 17.71 -3.31
CA ALA A 116 -0.89 18.97 -3.88
C ALA A 116 -0.11 20.18 -3.34
N ASN A 117 0.25 20.18 -2.05
CA ASN A 117 1.09 21.23 -1.48
C ASN A 117 2.49 21.25 -2.10
N ALA A 118 3.12 20.08 -2.27
CA ALA A 118 4.43 19.96 -2.92
C ALA A 118 4.38 20.46 -4.38
N VAL A 119 3.33 20.13 -5.13
CA VAL A 119 3.13 20.63 -6.50
C VAL A 119 3.05 22.16 -6.51
N ARG A 120 2.28 22.78 -5.61
CA ARG A 120 2.19 24.25 -5.51
C ARG A 120 3.54 24.89 -5.17
N GLU A 121 4.34 24.25 -4.31
CA GLU A 121 5.67 24.73 -3.96
C GLU A 121 6.65 24.67 -5.14
N TYR A 122 6.72 23.55 -5.85
CA TYR A 122 7.53 23.44 -7.06
C TYR A 122 7.08 24.43 -8.13
N GLN A 123 5.77 24.62 -8.30
CA GLN A 123 5.24 25.62 -9.23
C GLN A 123 5.71 27.03 -8.89
N ARG A 124 5.70 27.41 -7.60
CA ARG A 124 6.26 28.69 -7.13
C ARG A 124 7.75 28.78 -7.43
N LYS A 125 8.53 27.74 -7.13
CA LYS A 125 9.98 27.74 -7.38
C LYS A 125 10.31 27.88 -8.87
N VAL A 126 9.53 27.25 -9.75
CA VAL A 126 9.66 27.40 -11.20
C VAL A 126 9.35 28.83 -11.64
N GLN A 127 8.34 29.47 -11.05
CA GLN A 127 8.03 30.89 -11.33
C GLN A 127 9.20 31.80 -10.92
N GLU A 128 9.73 31.64 -9.71
CA GLU A 128 10.90 32.39 -9.22
C GLU A 128 12.11 32.22 -10.15
N MET A 129 12.47 30.97 -10.50
CA MET A 129 13.58 30.71 -11.42
C MET A 129 13.36 31.33 -12.81
N ASN A 130 12.12 31.36 -13.29
CA ASN A 130 11.80 32.00 -14.57
C ASN A 130 11.96 33.52 -14.50
N GLU A 131 11.65 34.15 -13.38
CA GLU A 131 11.88 35.59 -13.15
C GLU A 131 13.38 35.90 -13.09
N GLU A 132 14.15 35.11 -12.34
CA GLU A 132 15.61 35.20 -12.28
C GLU A 132 16.24 35.03 -13.68
N LYS A 133 15.79 34.02 -14.44
CA LYS A 133 16.22 33.83 -15.83
C LYS A 133 15.94 35.05 -16.70
N LYS A 134 14.78 35.71 -16.53
CA LYS A 134 14.47 36.95 -17.24
C LYS A 134 15.41 38.08 -16.84
N ILE A 135 15.72 38.21 -15.55
CA ILE A 135 16.66 39.24 -15.03
C ILE A 135 18.06 39.00 -15.61
N LEU A 136 18.60 37.79 -15.47
CA LEU A 136 19.91 37.40 -16.01
C LEU A 136 19.97 37.56 -17.53
N GLY A 137 18.88 37.26 -18.25
CA GLY A 137 18.79 37.48 -19.69
C GLY A 137 18.96 38.96 -20.07
N ARG A 138 18.35 39.87 -19.31
CA ARG A 138 18.52 41.33 -19.51
C ARG A 138 19.94 41.78 -19.13
N GLU A 139 20.50 41.26 -18.06
CA GLU A 139 21.88 41.57 -17.64
C GLU A 139 22.91 41.12 -18.67
N LEU A 140 22.76 39.90 -19.18
CA LEU A 140 23.60 39.39 -20.26
C LEU A 140 23.50 40.26 -21.51
N ALA A 141 22.30 40.71 -21.87
CA ALA A 141 22.11 41.62 -23.00
C ALA A 141 22.84 42.97 -22.76
N ARG A 142 22.71 43.55 -21.56
CA ARG A 142 23.45 44.77 -21.18
C ARG A 142 24.96 44.57 -21.23
N ALA A 143 25.46 43.47 -20.66
CA ALA A 143 26.88 43.14 -20.66
C ALA A 143 27.43 42.95 -22.08
N LYS A 144 26.68 42.28 -22.97
CA LYS A 144 27.03 42.14 -24.39
C LYS A 144 27.16 43.49 -25.09
N VAL A 145 26.22 44.42 -24.86
CA VAL A 145 26.29 45.77 -25.43
C VAL A 145 27.52 46.51 -24.91
N THR A 146 27.78 46.47 -23.61
CA THR A 146 28.98 47.11 -23.02
C THR A 146 30.27 46.50 -23.56
N ALA A 147 30.36 45.17 -23.65
CA ALA A 147 31.51 44.47 -24.21
C ALA A 147 31.73 44.84 -25.69
N ASN A 148 30.67 44.89 -26.50
CA ASN A 148 30.75 45.34 -27.89
C ASN A 148 31.23 46.80 -28.00
N ARG A 149 30.75 47.69 -27.12
CA ARG A 149 31.23 49.09 -27.07
C ARG A 149 32.72 49.17 -26.75
N VAL A 150 33.18 48.43 -25.74
CA VAL A 150 34.60 48.35 -25.39
C VAL A 150 35.41 47.78 -26.55
N ALA A 151 34.94 46.71 -27.19
CA ALA A 151 35.62 46.12 -28.35
C ALA A 151 35.77 47.11 -29.50
N VAL A 152 34.74 47.93 -29.79
CA VAL A 152 34.82 48.98 -30.81
C VAL A 152 35.82 50.07 -30.42
N VAL A 153 35.82 50.53 -29.16
CA VAL A 153 36.79 51.53 -28.67
C VAL A 153 38.21 51.00 -28.79
N VAL A 154 38.47 49.78 -28.29
CA VAL A 154 39.78 49.13 -28.41
C VAL A 154 40.15 48.94 -29.88
N ALA A 155 39.24 48.48 -30.74
CA ALA A 155 39.55 48.34 -32.16
C ALA A 155 39.96 49.68 -32.81
N ASN A 156 39.32 50.79 -32.44
CA ASN A 156 39.66 52.12 -32.93
C ASN A 156 41.06 52.59 -32.48
N GLU A 157 41.50 52.26 -31.27
CA GLU A 157 42.85 52.57 -30.79
C GLU A 157 43.95 51.84 -31.57
N TRP A 158 43.62 50.71 -32.21
CA TRP A 158 44.54 49.86 -32.96
C TRP A 158 44.48 50.06 -34.48
N LYS A 159 43.77 51.09 -34.94
CA LYS A 159 43.76 51.47 -36.35
C LYS A 159 45.04 52.20 -36.73
N ASP A 160 45.52 51.95 -37.93
CA ASP A 160 46.64 52.65 -38.54
C ASP A 160 46.23 54.04 -39.10
N ALA A 161 47.17 54.78 -39.69
CA ALA A 161 46.92 56.09 -40.28
C ALA A 161 45.88 56.07 -41.42
N ASN A 162 45.55 54.89 -41.96
CA ASN A 162 44.55 54.69 -43.02
C ASN A 162 43.22 54.15 -42.45
N ASP A 163 43.01 54.25 -41.13
CA ASP A 163 41.83 53.79 -40.40
C ASP A 163 41.59 52.26 -40.49
N LYS A 164 42.64 51.48 -40.78
CA LYS A 164 42.57 50.01 -40.87
C LYS A 164 43.17 49.37 -39.63
N VAL A 165 42.46 48.41 -39.05
CA VAL A 165 43.01 47.57 -37.97
C VAL A 165 44.01 46.59 -38.59
N MET A 166 45.17 46.43 -37.97
CA MET A 166 46.20 45.50 -38.44
C MET A 166 45.64 44.06 -38.53
N PRO A 167 45.81 43.36 -39.67
CA PRO A 167 45.36 41.97 -39.81
C PRO A 167 46.03 41.05 -38.78
N VAL A 168 45.26 40.13 -38.20
CA VAL A 168 45.75 39.22 -37.15
C VAL A 168 47.00 38.44 -37.58
N LYS A 169 47.02 37.97 -38.84
CA LYS A 169 48.16 37.24 -39.39
C LYS A 169 49.44 38.11 -39.38
N GLN A 170 49.32 39.34 -39.86
CA GLN A 170 50.41 40.31 -39.88
C GLN A 170 50.85 40.69 -38.46
N TRP A 171 49.91 40.92 -37.55
CA TRP A 171 50.23 41.21 -36.15
C TRP A 171 51.00 40.07 -35.47
N LEU A 172 50.61 38.81 -35.72
CA LEU A 172 51.32 37.65 -35.19
C LEU A 172 52.74 37.53 -35.78
N GLU A 173 52.91 37.84 -37.06
CA GLU A 173 54.20 37.84 -37.74
C GLU A 173 55.12 38.96 -37.21
N GLU A 174 54.62 40.19 -37.10
CA GLU A 174 55.36 41.33 -36.54
C GLU A 174 55.71 41.11 -35.06
N ARG A 175 54.77 40.57 -34.26
CA ARG A 175 55.04 40.18 -32.87
C ARG A 175 56.15 39.14 -32.78
N ARG A 176 56.14 38.14 -33.67
CA ARG A 176 57.19 37.11 -33.73
C ARG A 176 58.53 37.72 -34.14
N PHE A 177 58.53 38.62 -35.13
CA PHE A 177 59.71 39.34 -35.59
C PHE A 177 60.33 40.18 -34.47
N MET A 178 59.54 41.03 -33.82
CA MET A 178 59.96 41.87 -32.69
C MET A 178 60.50 41.04 -31.51
N GLN A 179 59.88 39.89 -31.24
CA GLN A 179 60.38 38.97 -30.21
C GLN A 179 61.76 38.39 -30.58
N GLY A 180 61.97 38.07 -31.86
CA GLY A 180 63.27 37.63 -32.39
C GLY A 180 64.34 38.71 -32.33
N GLU A 181 64.02 39.94 -32.75
CA GLU A 181 64.95 41.08 -32.67
C GLU A 181 65.32 41.43 -31.23
N MET A 182 64.34 41.42 -30.32
CA MET A 182 64.60 41.62 -28.89
C MET A 182 65.55 40.56 -28.35
N GLN A 183 65.40 39.30 -28.77
CA GLN A 183 66.32 38.23 -28.37
C GLN A 183 67.72 38.47 -28.96
N GLN A 184 67.82 38.84 -30.23
CA GLN A 184 69.10 39.17 -30.86
C GLN A 184 69.80 40.36 -30.16
N LEU A 185 69.06 41.38 -29.75
CA LEU A 185 69.59 42.52 -29.00
C LEU A 185 70.08 42.09 -27.62
N ARG A 186 69.38 41.20 -26.92
CA ARG A 186 69.86 40.60 -25.67
C ARG A 186 71.17 39.83 -25.87
N ASP A 187 71.27 39.05 -26.95
CA ASP A 187 72.46 38.27 -27.24
C ASP A 187 73.66 39.17 -27.59
N LYS A 188 73.45 40.23 -28.38
CA LYS A 188 74.46 41.25 -28.67
C LYS A 188 74.91 41.98 -27.40
N LEU A 189 73.98 42.37 -26.54
CA LEU A 189 74.29 42.99 -25.25
C LEU A 189 75.17 42.06 -24.41
N ALA A 190 74.83 40.77 -24.32
CA ALA A 190 75.61 39.78 -23.57
C ALA A 190 77.03 39.54 -24.15
N ILE A 191 77.22 39.72 -25.45
CA ILE A 191 78.56 39.70 -26.08
C ILE A 191 79.34 40.95 -25.68
N SER A 192 78.75 42.14 -25.86
CA SER A 192 79.39 43.41 -25.50
C SER A 192 79.76 43.47 -24.02
N GLU A 193 78.91 42.97 -23.13
CA GLU A 193 79.20 42.86 -21.69
C GLU A 193 80.40 41.95 -21.41
N ARG A 194 80.52 40.81 -22.10
CA ARG A 194 81.68 39.91 -21.97
C ARG A 194 82.96 40.56 -22.50
N THR A 195 82.89 41.21 -23.66
CA THR A 195 84.03 41.92 -24.25
C THR A 195 84.50 43.03 -23.31
N ALA A 196 83.59 43.88 -22.83
CA ALA A 196 83.90 44.95 -21.88
C ALA A 196 84.55 44.42 -20.59
N ARG A 197 84.09 43.27 -20.06
CA ARG A 197 84.72 42.61 -18.90
C ARG A 197 86.14 42.13 -19.21
N SER A 198 86.37 41.50 -20.37
CA SER A 198 87.71 41.07 -20.77
C SER A 198 88.66 42.25 -21.02
N GLU A 199 88.17 43.35 -21.60
CA GLU A 199 88.95 44.58 -21.78
C GLU A 199 89.30 45.23 -20.44
N ALA A 200 88.36 45.28 -19.49
CA ALA A 200 88.63 45.75 -18.14
C ALA A 200 89.71 44.91 -17.44
N GLN A 201 89.64 43.57 -17.55
CA GLN A 201 90.66 42.67 -17.02
C GLN A 201 92.03 42.90 -17.69
N LEU A 202 92.06 43.11 -19.00
CA LEU A 202 93.29 43.38 -19.72
C LEU A 202 93.89 44.74 -19.33
N LYS A 203 93.05 45.76 -19.14
CA LYS A 203 93.44 47.08 -18.64
C LYS A 203 94.04 46.98 -17.25
N GLU A 204 93.44 46.22 -16.34
CA GLU A 204 93.99 45.97 -14.99
C GLU A 204 95.37 45.29 -15.08
N LYS A 205 95.53 44.30 -15.95
CA LYS A 205 96.82 43.63 -16.20
C LYS A 205 97.89 44.60 -16.72
N TYR A 206 97.55 45.49 -17.65
CA TYR A 206 98.49 46.50 -18.15
C TYR A 206 98.82 47.56 -17.09
N GLN A 207 97.84 48.01 -16.31
CA GLN A 207 98.06 48.94 -15.21
C GLN A 207 99.00 48.36 -14.15
N LEU A 208 98.82 47.09 -13.76
CA LEU A 208 99.74 46.40 -12.85
C LEU A 208 101.17 46.34 -13.43
N ARG A 209 101.31 46.05 -14.72
CA ARG A 209 102.63 45.99 -15.38
C ARG A 209 103.31 47.36 -15.47
N LEU A 210 102.55 48.42 -15.74
CA LEU A 210 103.05 49.80 -15.74
C LEU A 210 103.54 50.20 -14.35
N LYS A 211 102.76 49.90 -13.31
CA LYS A 211 103.12 50.20 -11.91
C LYS A 211 104.44 49.52 -11.50
N VAL A 212 104.66 48.25 -11.88
CA VAL A 212 105.93 47.55 -11.63
C VAL A 212 107.11 48.24 -12.33
N LEU A 213 106.94 48.74 -13.56
CA LEU A 213 108.00 49.47 -14.27
C LEU A 213 108.30 50.83 -13.63
N GLU A 214 107.27 51.57 -13.22
CA GLU A 214 107.40 52.85 -12.51
C GLU A 214 108.15 52.67 -11.18
N ASP A 215 107.82 51.62 -10.43
CA ASP A 215 108.50 51.29 -9.17
C ASP A 215 109.96 50.83 -9.40
N GLY A 216 110.29 50.26 -10.56
CA GLY A 216 111.67 49.89 -10.94
C GLY A 216 112.56 51.07 -11.37
N LEU A 217 111.97 52.18 -11.81
CA LEU A 217 112.68 53.41 -12.23
C LEU A 217 112.85 54.43 -11.10
N ARG A 218 112.20 54.23 -9.95
CA ARG A 218 112.25 55.16 -8.81
C ARG A 218 113.15 54.64 -7.68
N GLY A 219 114.45 54.93 -7.77
CA GLY A 219 115.42 54.81 -6.64
C GLY A 219 115.35 55.98 -5.63
N PRO A 220 115.93 55.88 -4.41
CA PRO A 220 115.58 56.70 -3.23
C PRO A 220 116.16 58.13 -3.21
N PRO A 221 115.63 59.05 -2.38
CA PRO A 221 115.49 60.47 -2.73
C PRO A 221 116.47 61.42 -2.01
N SER A 222 116.82 62.54 -2.66
CA SER A 222 117.07 63.88 -2.07
C SER A 222 117.41 64.86 -3.21
N SER A 223 117.25 66.18 -3.21
CA SER A 223 116.51 67.19 -2.42
C SER A 223 116.91 68.57 -3.02
N SER A 224 116.12 69.63 -2.78
CA SER A 224 116.44 71.07 -2.98
C SER A 224 116.28 71.63 -4.42
N SER A 225 115.64 72.78 -4.71
CA SER A 225 115.60 74.08 -4.01
C SER A 225 114.39 75.02 -4.37
N ARG A 226 113.66 75.51 -3.35
CA ARG A 226 113.27 76.91 -2.95
C ARG A 226 112.94 78.08 -3.97
N PRO A 227 112.24 79.19 -3.57
CA PRO A 227 110.83 79.60 -3.87
C PRO A 227 110.71 81.06 -4.44
N PRO A 228 109.63 81.92 -4.32
CA PRO A 228 108.24 81.85 -3.78
C PRO A 228 107.15 82.27 -4.84
N THR A 229 105.81 82.26 -4.66
CA THR A 229 104.95 82.99 -3.71
C THR A 229 103.46 82.62 -3.96
N GLU A 230 102.72 82.37 -2.86
CA GLU A 230 101.27 82.57 -2.56
C GLU A 230 100.10 81.94 -3.36
N GLY A 231 99.14 81.40 -2.58
CA GLY A 231 97.75 81.08 -2.96
C GLY A 231 97.30 79.68 -2.50
N LYS A 232 97.14 79.39 -1.20
CA LYS A 232 95.83 79.31 -0.48
C LYS A 232 94.70 78.68 -1.35
N THR A 233 94.02 77.59 -1.00
CA THR A 233 93.42 77.24 0.32
C THR A 233 92.84 75.80 0.33
N ILE A 234 93.23 74.98 1.33
CA ILE A 234 92.46 74.10 2.29
C ILE A 234 91.21 73.29 1.86
N SER A 235 90.92 72.09 2.37
CA SER A 235 91.48 71.32 3.49
C SER A 235 90.97 69.86 3.56
N ASN A 236 91.90 68.95 3.86
CA ASN A 236 91.93 67.91 4.90
C ASN A 236 90.74 66.98 5.16
N GLY A 237 91.00 65.68 4.92
CA GLY A 237 90.50 64.56 5.74
C GLY A 237 91.67 63.66 6.18
N PRO A 238 91.71 63.23 7.46
CA PRO A 238 92.59 62.15 7.94
C PRO A 238 91.76 61.01 8.60
N PRO A 239 92.35 59.88 9.07
CA PRO A 239 92.51 58.66 8.28
C PRO A 239 92.18 57.36 9.09
N ARG A 240 92.58 56.19 8.55
CA ARG A 240 92.75 54.83 9.14
C ARG A 240 91.80 53.79 8.54
N ARG A 241 92.30 52.89 7.69
CA ARG A 241 92.97 51.59 8.00
C ARG A 241 91.96 50.59 8.59
N LEU A 242 91.67 49.52 7.84
CA LEU A 242 91.93 48.13 8.20
C LEU A 242 91.50 47.17 7.06
N SER A 243 92.20 46.05 7.04
CA SER A 243 92.18 44.97 6.07
C SER A 243 90.85 44.20 5.97
N LEU A 244 90.82 43.37 4.91
CA LEU A 244 90.42 41.96 4.90
C LEU A 244 88.99 41.66 4.44
N GLY A 245 88.92 40.80 3.42
CA GLY A 245 87.83 39.84 3.25
C GLY A 245 86.66 40.35 2.43
N GLY A 246 86.78 40.30 1.10
CA GLY A 246 85.67 40.49 0.18
C GLY A 246 84.62 39.40 0.37
N ALA A 247 83.41 39.84 0.67
CA ALA A 247 82.21 39.03 0.80
C ALA A 247 81.45 38.98 -0.53
N ASP A 248 80.77 37.85 -0.70
CA ASP A 248 79.44 37.67 -1.31
C ASP A 248 79.20 37.95 -2.80
N SER A 249 78.92 36.83 -3.48
CA SER A 249 77.63 36.53 -4.13
C SER A 249 77.05 37.55 -5.10
N MET A 250 76.78 37.11 -6.35
CA MET A 250 75.41 37.13 -6.90
C MET A 250 75.27 36.22 -8.13
N SER A 251 74.49 35.16 -7.96
CA SER A 251 73.19 34.97 -8.62
C SER A 251 73.10 35.24 -10.12
N LYS A 252 73.08 34.11 -10.85
CA LYS A 252 72.50 33.94 -12.18
C LYS A 252 70.99 34.22 -12.13
N ALA A 253 70.49 35.02 -13.05
CA ALA A 253 69.06 35.26 -13.25
C ALA A 253 68.40 34.12 -14.05
N SER A 254 67.22 33.69 -13.62
CA SER A 254 66.04 33.60 -14.50
C SER A 254 64.75 33.52 -13.67
N PRO A 255 63.73 34.35 -13.95
CA PRO A 255 62.45 34.38 -13.26
C PRO A 255 61.37 33.57 -14.00
N ASN A 256 60.50 32.90 -13.26
CA ASN A 256 59.08 32.76 -13.60
C ASN A 256 58.31 32.48 -12.30
N GLY A 257 57.27 33.25 -12.02
CA GLY A 257 56.35 33.02 -10.89
C GLY A 257 56.28 34.20 -9.92
N VAL A 258 55.36 35.11 -10.21
CA VAL A 258 55.01 36.27 -9.38
C VAL A 258 54.27 35.80 -8.12
N LEU A 259 54.73 36.25 -6.95
CA LEU A 259 53.99 36.28 -5.68
C LEU A 259 53.85 37.74 -5.24
N MET A 260 52.65 38.19 -4.92
CA MET A 260 52.37 39.23 -3.92
C MET A 260 51.01 38.88 -3.28
N ARG A 261 50.93 38.35 -2.06
CA ARG A 261 51.26 38.89 -0.72
C ARG A 261 50.04 39.51 -0.05
N ARG A 262 49.73 38.98 1.13
CA ARG A 262 48.66 39.36 2.06
C ARG A 262 49.14 40.50 2.99
N SER A 263 48.24 41.46 3.25
CA SER A 263 47.98 42.20 4.53
C SER A 263 48.92 43.37 4.94
N PRO A 264 48.49 44.39 5.74
CA PRO A 264 47.40 44.37 6.76
C PRO A 264 46.52 45.64 7.03
N SER A 265 45.35 45.37 7.65
CA SER A 265 44.55 46.08 8.70
C SER A 265 44.36 47.62 8.78
N PHE A 266 43.09 48.03 8.92
CA PHE A 266 42.62 49.02 9.93
C PHE A 266 41.16 48.73 10.39
N ASN A 267 40.99 48.65 11.73
CA ASN A 267 39.87 48.98 12.64
C ASN A 267 38.41 49.03 12.08
N SER A 268 37.38 48.42 12.66
CA SER A 268 36.90 48.66 14.04
C SER A 268 35.86 47.59 14.50
N ARG A 269 35.98 47.19 15.78
CA ARG A 269 34.95 46.87 16.81
C ARG A 269 33.49 46.71 16.33
N SER A 270 32.75 45.64 16.65
CA SER A 270 32.35 45.29 18.03
C SER A 270 32.05 43.80 18.25
N SER A 271 32.23 43.40 19.51
CA SER A 271 32.08 42.10 20.14
C SER A 271 30.73 41.92 20.85
N LEU A 272 30.29 40.66 21.01
CA LEU A 272 29.74 40.00 22.22
C LEU A 272 29.44 38.51 21.83
N THR A 273 30.38 37.56 22.01
CA THR A 273 30.48 36.52 23.09
C THR A 273 29.20 35.68 23.29
N THR A 274 29.09 34.37 22.95
CA THR A 274 29.82 33.11 23.29
C THR A 274 29.46 32.50 24.65
N SER A 275 28.95 31.24 24.64
CA SER A 275 29.47 30.02 25.36
C SER A 275 28.40 28.91 25.41
N SER A 276 28.56 27.75 24.74
CA SER A 276 29.28 26.51 25.16
C SER A 276 28.48 25.64 26.17
N SER A 277 27.87 24.53 25.73
CA SER A 277 28.33 23.11 25.84
C SER A 277 28.51 22.54 27.26
N LEU A 278 27.77 21.47 27.58
CA LEU A 278 28.22 20.12 28.00
C LEU A 278 27.21 19.38 28.93
N VAL A 279 26.78 18.18 28.48
CA VAL A 279 26.68 16.86 29.16
C VAL A 279 26.17 16.74 30.62
N LEU A 280 25.15 15.88 30.83
CA LEU A 280 24.94 14.90 31.95
C LEU A 280 23.50 14.31 31.84
N LYS A 281 23.28 13.07 31.40
CA LYS A 281 23.23 11.76 32.11
C LYS A 281 22.22 11.65 33.28
N HIS A 282 21.51 10.50 33.28
CA HIS A 282 20.56 9.91 34.24
C HIS A 282 19.08 10.36 34.07
N ALA A 283 18.04 9.51 34.10
CA ALA A 283 17.87 8.16 34.64
C ALA A 283 16.63 7.42 34.05
N LYS A 284 16.71 6.07 34.02
CA LYS A 284 15.68 5.02 34.30
C LYS A 284 14.29 5.19 33.64
N GLY A 285 13.71 4.23 32.92
CA GLY A 285 13.93 2.80 32.76
C GLY A 285 12.60 2.15 32.34
N SER A 286 12.63 1.15 31.47
CA SER A 286 11.81 -0.06 31.58
C SER A 286 12.09 -0.99 30.40
N SER A 287 12.69 -2.12 30.75
CA SER A 287 12.83 -3.33 29.95
C SER A 287 11.55 -4.16 29.98
N ARG A 288 11.27 -4.90 28.88
CA ARG A 288 10.56 -6.19 28.74
C ARG A 288 9.93 -6.23 27.34
N SER A 289 9.86 -7.29 26.55
CA SER A 289 10.40 -8.67 26.49
C SER A 289 9.58 -9.35 25.39
N PHE A 290 10.17 -10.24 24.56
CA PHE A 290 9.47 -11.29 23.76
C PHE A 290 8.52 -10.76 22.65
N ASP A 291 8.16 -11.40 21.54
CA ASP A 291 8.30 -12.71 20.89
C ASP A 291 7.87 -12.46 19.41
N GLY A 292 8.56 -12.93 18.37
CA GLY A 292 8.09 -14.09 17.60
C GLY A 292 6.63 -14.01 17.13
N GLY A 293 6.37 -13.78 15.83
CA GLY A 293 5.02 -14.00 15.31
C GLY A 293 4.71 -13.44 13.92
N THR A 294 5.06 -14.19 12.89
CA THR A 294 4.57 -14.06 11.51
C THR A 294 3.04 -14.17 11.42
N ARG A 295 2.38 -13.21 10.75
CA ARG A 295 1.00 -13.33 10.22
C ARG A 295 0.94 -12.58 8.89
N SER A 296 1.20 -13.30 7.78
CA SER A 296 0.18 -13.64 6.79
C SER A 296 -0.66 -12.43 6.34
N LEU A 297 -0.15 -11.67 5.38
CA LEU A 297 -0.93 -10.67 4.66
C LEU A 297 -1.83 -11.37 3.64
N ASP A 298 -3.12 -11.19 3.88
CA ASP A 298 -4.22 -11.47 2.98
C ASP A 298 -4.29 -10.43 1.85
N ARG A 299 -4.90 -10.86 0.75
CA ARG A 299 -4.85 -10.34 -0.61
C ARG A 299 -5.88 -9.22 -0.83
N GLY A 300 -5.57 -8.30 -1.75
CA GLY A 300 -6.55 -7.88 -2.77
C GLY A 300 -6.82 -6.39 -2.91
N LYS A 301 -6.04 -5.71 -3.78
CA LYS A 301 -6.49 -4.49 -4.46
C LYS A 301 -6.33 -4.71 -5.96
N VAL A 302 -7.45 -5.08 -6.60
CA VAL A 302 -7.63 -5.09 -8.06
C VAL A 302 -8.06 -3.68 -8.45
N LEU A 303 -7.23 -3.00 -9.24
CA LEU A 303 -7.66 -1.85 -10.05
C LEU A 303 -7.80 -2.36 -11.48
N GLY A 304 -9.04 -2.35 -11.96
CA GLY A 304 -9.37 -2.63 -13.35
C GLY A 304 -9.08 -1.42 -14.23
N ASN A 305 -8.63 -1.71 -15.44
CA ASN A 305 -8.92 -0.95 -16.67
C ASN A 305 -9.05 -1.99 -17.79
N GLY A 306 -10.24 -2.11 -18.39
CA GLY A 306 -10.46 -2.93 -19.60
C GLY A 306 -10.17 -2.13 -20.88
N PRO A 307 -10.70 -2.55 -22.05
CA PRO A 307 -11.03 -3.89 -22.52
C PRO A 307 -10.24 -4.21 -23.82
N HIS A 308 -10.03 -5.47 -24.19
CA HIS A 308 -10.06 -5.93 -25.60
C HIS A 308 -10.05 -7.46 -25.69
N SER A 309 -10.84 -7.93 -26.64
CA SER A 309 -11.25 -9.30 -26.91
C SER A 309 -10.22 -10.07 -27.76
N LEU A 310 -10.12 -11.39 -27.52
CA LEU A 310 -10.10 -12.52 -28.47
C LEU A 310 -9.04 -13.59 -28.16
N ASN A 311 -9.55 -14.76 -27.75
CA ASN A 311 -9.16 -16.13 -28.11
C ASN A 311 -7.72 -16.43 -28.57
N ARG A 312 -7.04 -17.33 -27.84
CA ARG A 312 -6.42 -18.52 -28.47
C ARG A 312 -6.15 -19.66 -27.46
N SER A 313 -6.66 -20.83 -27.82
CA SER A 313 -6.43 -22.17 -27.29
C SER A 313 -4.95 -22.60 -27.42
N THR A 314 -4.42 -23.42 -26.49
CA THR A 314 -4.06 -24.84 -26.75
C THR A 314 -3.47 -25.55 -25.52
N ASP A 315 -4.10 -26.70 -25.28
CA ASP A 315 -3.69 -27.96 -24.66
C ASP A 315 -2.20 -28.34 -24.80
N ALA A 316 -1.56 -28.78 -23.70
CA ALA A 316 -0.40 -29.69 -23.72
C ALA A 316 -0.11 -30.24 -22.31
N VAL A 317 -0.63 -31.43 -22.07
CA VAL A 317 -0.25 -32.39 -21.04
C VAL A 317 1.26 -32.63 -21.02
N LYS A 318 1.92 -32.52 -19.87
CA LYS A 318 3.03 -33.44 -19.54
C LYS A 318 3.26 -33.59 -18.03
N ASP A 319 3.35 -34.86 -17.70
CA ASP A 319 3.46 -35.51 -16.41
C ASP A 319 4.86 -35.44 -15.79
N CYS A 320 4.88 -35.61 -14.46
CA CYS A 320 5.87 -36.36 -13.66
C CYS A 320 7.35 -35.90 -13.64
N GLU A 321 7.88 -35.55 -12.45
CA GLU A 321 8.67 -36.46 -11.61
C GLU A 321 9.33 -35.72 -10.43
N THR A 322 8.95 -36.17 -9.23
CA THR A 322 9.59 -35.88 -7.95
C THR A 322 10.90 -36.67 -7.85
N THR A 323 12.02 -36.01 -7.55
CA THR A 323 13.21 -36.69 -7.01
C THR A 323 13.81 -35.88 -5.87
N ASP A 324 13.47 -36.31 -4.65
CA ASP A 324 14.18 -36.00 -3.41
C ASP A 324 15.33 -36.99 -3.20
N ASN A 325 16.51 -36.46 -2.91
CA ASN A 325 17.68 -36.97 -2.17
C ASN A 325 18.89 -36.18 -2.72
N TRP A 326 19.88 -35.74 -1.96
CA TRP A 326 20.87 -36.58 -1.29
C TRP A 326 21.46 -35.90 -0.05
N LYS A 327 21.93 -36.78 0.81
CA LYS A 327 22.30 -36.67 2.23
C LYS A 327 23.72 -36.12 2.41
N ALA A 328 23.94 -35.54 3.58
CA ALA A 328 25.23 -35.12 4.12
C ALA A 328 26.26 -36.26 4.20
N ASP A 329 27.55 -35.93 4.09
CA ASP A 329 28.56 -36.26 5.12
C ASP A 329 29.89 -35.51 4.92
N ALA A 330 30.57 -35.29 6.05
CA ALA A 330 31.91 -34.73 6.26
C ALA A 330 33.01 -35.61 5.60
N GLU A 331 34.29 -35.29 5.46
CA GLU A 331 35.25 -34.46 6.19
C GLU A 331 36.57 -34.54 5.36
N GLU A 332 37.30 -33.47 5.03
CA GLU A 332 38.77 -33.55 4.87
C GLU A 332 39.44 -32.16 4.80
N LYS A 333 40.62 -32.08 5.41
CA LYS A 333 41.39 -30.88 5.71
C LYS A 333 42.69 -30.94 4.91
N SER A 334 43.00 -29.95 4.07
CA SER A 334 44.40 -29.58 3.77
C SER A 334 44.50 -28.19 3.14
N ASN A 335 45.53 -27.47 3.58
CA ASN A 335 45.85 -26.09 3.26
C ASN A 335 46.46 -25.97 1.85
N GLU A 336 46.15 -24.90 1.11
CA GLU A 336 47.18 -24.20 0.34
C GLU A 336 46.77 -22.76 0.02
N THR A 337 47.69 -21.85 0.31
CA THR A 337 47.61 -20.40 0.13
C THR A 337 47.87 -20.00 -1.32
N THR A 338 46.93 -19.32 -1.97
CA THR A 338 47.26 -18.32 -3.00
C THR A 338 46.24 -17.18 -2.98
N ASN A 339 46.74 -15.97 -2.72
CA ASN A 339 46.03 -14.72 -2.96
C ASN A 339 45.67 -14.59 -4.44
N SER A 340 44.38 -14.70 -4.77
CA SER A 340 43.78 -14.05 -5.93
C SER A 340 42.32 -13.73 -5.61
N ASP A 341 41.98 -12.45 -5.70
CA ASP A 341 40.62 -11.91 -5.77
C ASP A 341 39.75 -11.98 -4.51
N SER A 342 40.15 -11.23 -3.48
CA SER A 342 39.27 -10.88 -2.35
C SER A 342 38.25 -9.78 -2.69
N SER A 343 37.95 -9.54 -3.97
CA SER A 343 37.02 -8.49 -4.41
C SER A 343 35.61 -8.98 -4.74
N ASP A 344 35.33 -10.28 -4.57
CA ASP A 344 33.99 -10.85 -4.79
C ASP A 344 33.58 -11.90 -3.74
N MET A 345 34.06 -11.72 -2.49
CA MET A 345 33.58 -12.53 -1.36
C MET A 345 32.42 -11.82 -0.68
N VAL A 346 31.20 -12.25 -1.04
CA VAL A 346 29.98 -11.89 -0.31
C VAL A 346 30.12 -12.38 1.14
N SER A 347 29.88 -11.49 2.11
CA SER A 347 29.91 -11.83 3.54
C SER A 347 29.11 -13.10 3.81
N GLY A 348 29.69 -14.08 4.50
CA GLY A 348 29.02 -15.36 4.81
C GLY A 348 27.67 -15.19 5.51
N VAL A 349 27.52 -14.12 6.30
CA VAL A 349 26.24 -13.74 6.93
C VAL A 349 25.18 -13.37 5.89
N LEU A 350 25.56 -12.72 4.79
CA LEU A 350 24.64 -12.39 3.71
C LEU A 350 24.25 -13.66 2.92
N TYR A 351 25.18 -14.59 2.73
CA TYR A 351 24.89 -15.88 2.10
C TYR A 351 23.91 -16.70 2.95
N ASP A 352 24.14 -16.81 4.26
CA ASP A 352 23.26 -17.52 5.19
C ASP A 352 21.85 -16.89 5.24
N MET A 353 21.78 -15.56 5.23
CA MET A 353 20.52 -14.82 5.19
C MET A 353 19.76 -15.09 3.88
N LEU A 354 20.45 -14.98 2.74
CA LEU A 354 19.87 -15.24 1.42
C LEU A 354 19.44 -16.70 1.27
N GLN A 355 20.24 -17.65 1.74
CA GLN A 355 19.92 -19.07 1.74
C GLN A 355 18.66 -19.35 2.57
N LYS A 356 18.53 -18.73 3.74
CA LYS A 356 17.33 -18.84 4.60
C LYS A 356 16.09 -18.24 3.93
N GLU A 357 16.22 -17.10 3.26
CA GLU A 357 15.14 -16.48 2.50
C GLU A 357 14.73 -17.36 1.31
N VAL A 358 15.68 -17.91 0.55
CA VAL A 358 15.39 -18.82 -0.57
C VAL A 358 14.66 -20.08 -0.10
N VAL A 359 15.07 -20.69 1.01
CA VAL A 359 14.39 -21.87 1.58
C VAL A 359 12.98 -21.49 2.05
N SER A 360 12.84 -20.34 2.70
CA SER A 360 11.55 -19.83 3.17
C SER A 360 10.59 -19.51 2.01
N LEU A 361 11.12 -18.93 0.93
CA LEU A 361 10.36 -18.65 -0.30
C LEU A 361 9.94 -19.92 -1.02
N ARG A 362 10.82 -20.92 -1.12
CA ARG A 362 10.47 -22.24 -1.70
C ARG A 362 9.35 -22.92 -0.92
N LYS A 363 9.44 -22.88 0.42
CA LYS A 363 8.38 -23.43 1.29
C LYS A 363 7.06 -22.69 1.12
N ALA A 364 7.10 -21.36 1.11
CA ALA A 364 5.91 -20.54 0.87
C ALA A 364 5.30 -20.79 -0.52
N CYS A 365 6.13 -21.00 -1.55
CA CYS A 365 5.66 -21.35 -2.89
C CYS A 365 4.90 -22.68 -2.87
N HIS A 366 5.48 -23.72 -2.27
CA HIS A 366 4.84 -25.03 -2.17
C HIS A 366 3.52 -25.00 -1.38
N GLU A 367 3.47 -24.26 -0.28
CA GLU A 367 2.23 -24.06 0.49
C GLU A 367 1.16 -23.33 -0.34
N LYS A 368 1.56 -22.35 -1.16
CA LYS A 368 0.63 -21.65 -2.07
C LYS A 368 0.14 -22.57 -3.19
N ASP A 369 1.00 -23.39 -3.76
CA ASP A 369 0.65 -24.35 -4.81
C ASP A 369 -0.33 -25.40 -4.28
N GLN A 370 -0.09 -25.93 -3.07
CA GLN A 370 -1.03 -26.84 -2.42
C GLN A 370 -2.37 -26.16 -2.12
N SER A 371 -2.36 -24.92 -1.61
CA SER A 371 -3.59 -24.16 -1.35
C SER A 371 -4.38 -23.82 -2.62
N LEU A 372 -3.70 -23.62 -3.76
CA LEU A 372 -4.35 -23.43 -5.05
C LEU A 372 -5.03 -24.72 -5.51
N LYS A 373 -4.35 -25.86 -5.38
CA LYS A 373 -4.93 -27.17 -5.71
C LYS A 373 -6.20 -27.45 -4.90
N ASP A 374 -6.18 -27.21 -3.58
CA ASP A 374 -7.36 -27.39 -2.73
C ASP A 374 -8.54 -26.49 -3.15
N LYS A 375 -8.25 -25.28 -3.66
CA LYS A 375 -9.27 -24.36 -4.19
C LYS A 375 -9.82 -24.84 -5.53
N ASP A 376 -8.98 -25.38 -6.40
CA ASP A 376 -9.41 -25.93 -7.68
C ASP A 376 -10.32 -27.15 -7.46
N ASP A 377 -9.99 -28.03 -6.51
CA ASP A 377 -10.85 -29.16 -6.10
C ASP A 377 -12.20 -28.67 -5.55
N ALA A 378 -12.19 -27.59 -4.75
CA ALA A 378 -13.42 -26.98 -4.24
C ALA A 378 -14.28 -26.36 -5.37
N ILE A 379 -13.66 -25.72 -6.35
CA ILE A 379 -14.33 -25.17 -7.53
C ILE A 379 -14.97 -26.30 -8.34
N GLU A 380 -14.26 -27.41 -8.57
CA GLU A 380 -14.80 -28.57 -9.28
C GLU A 380 -16.02 -29.16 -8.56
N MET A 381 -15.95 -29.29 -7.23
CA MET A 381 -17.07 -29.77 -6.42
C MET A 381 -18.27 -28.82 -6.44
N LEU A 382 -18.03 -27.51 -6.43
CA LEU A 382 -19.10 -26.52 -6.57
C LEU A 382 -19.72 -26.55 -7.96
N ALA A 383 -18.93 -26.70 -9.02
CA ALA A 383 -19.43 -26.85 -10.39
C ALA A 383 -20.36 -28.07 -10.49
N LYS A 384 -19.95 -29.23 -9.95
CA LYS A 384 -20.78 -30.44 -9.89
C LYS A 384 -22.10 -30.22 -9.13
N LYS A 385 -22.07 -29.47 -8.02
CA LYS A 385 -23.28 -29.12 -7.25
C LYS A 385 -24.20 -28.20 -8.03
N VAL A 386 -23.65 -27.19 -8.73
CA VAL A 386 -24.42 -26.30 -9.60
C VAL A 386 -25.08 -27.08 -10.72
N ASP A 387 -24.37 -27.98 -11.39
CA ASP A 387 -24.94 -28.83 -12.44
C ASP A 387 -26.07 -29.72 -11.92
N THR A 388 -25.90 -30.28 -10.72
CA THR A 388 -26.92 -31.11 -10.07
C THR A 388 -28.17 -30.29 -9.74
N LEU A 389 -28.00 -29.10 -9.16
CA LEU A 389 -29.10 -28.18 -8.87
C LEU A 389 -29.80 -27.72 -10.14
N ASN A 390 -29.05 -27.39 -11.19
CA ASN A 390 -29.61 -26.95 -12.46
C ASN A 390 -30.46 -28.05 -13.10
N LYS A 391 -30.01 -29.31 -13.04
CA LYS A 391 -30.81 -30.49 -13.46
C LYS A 391 -32.08 -30.65 -12.63
N ALA A 392 -31.99 -30.50 -11.30
CA ALA A 392 -33.15 -30.58 -10.41
C ALA A 392 -34.18 -29.49 -10.70
N MET A 393 -33.72 -28.24 -10.87
CA MET A 393 -34.54 -27.11 -11.28
C MET A 393 -35.22 -27.34 -12.64
N GLU A 394 -34.50 -27.92 -13.61
CA GLU A 394 -35.10 -28.22 -14.92
C GLU A 394 -36.22 -29.28 -14.81
N VAL A 395 -36.03 -30.29 -13.95
CA VAL A 395 -37.05 -31.32 -13.67
C VAL A 395 -38.26 -30.71 -12.96
N GLU A 396 -38.04 -29.84 -11.98
CA GLU A 396 -39.11 -29.12 -11.28
C GLU A 396 -39.88 -28.19 -12.22
N ALA A 397 -39.19 -27.41 -13.05
CA ALA A 397 -39.83 -26.56 -14.04
C ALA A 397 -40.66 -27.38 -15.05
N LYS A 398 -40.17 -28.55 -15.48
CA LYS A 398 -40.93 -29.48 -16.32
C LYS A 398 -42.16 -30.05 -15.59
N LYS A 399 -42.03 -30.37 -14.30
CA LYS A 399 -43.14 -30.83 -13.46
C LYS A 399 -44.22 -29.73 -13.33
N MET A 400 -43.81 -28.51 -12.98
CA MET A 400 -44.72 -27.36 -12.86
C MET A 400 -45.47 -27.10 -14.16
N ARG A 401 -44.80 -27.16 -15.32
CA ARG A 401 -45.47 -27.02 -16.62
C ARG A 401 -46.53 -28.11 -16.86
N ARG A 402 -46.28 -29.36 -16.45
CA ARG A 402 -47.26 -30.45 -16.56
C ARG A 402 -48.44 -30.26 -15.61
N GLU A 403 -48.19 -29.78 -14.40
CA GLU A 403 -49.26 -29.47 -13.43
C GLU A 403 -50.15 -28.31 -13.90
N ILE A 404 -49.56 -27.24 -14.45
CA ILE A 404 -50.31 -26.14 -15.05
C ILE A 404 -51.18 -26.65 -16.21
N ALA A 405 -50.62 -27.45 -17.13
CA ALA A 405 -51.38 -28.01 -18.24
C ALA A 405 -52.51 -28.96 -17.77
N ALA A 406 -52.29 -29.71 -16.68
CA ALA A 406 -53.32 -30.55 -16.08
C ALA A 406 -54.44 -29.70 -15.45
N MET A 407 -54.10 -28.66 -14.69
CA MET A 407 -55.06 -27.72 -14.11
C MET A 407 -55.85 -26.98 -15.19
N GLU A 408 -55.22 -26.54 -16.28
CA GLU A 408 -55.90 -25.91 -17.41
C GLU A 408 -56.89 -26.87 -18.08
N LYS A 409 -56.54 -28.16 -18.20
CA LYS A 409 -57.42 -29.19 -18.74
C LYS A 409 -58.62 -29.47 -17.82
N GLU A 410 -58.41 -29.52 -16.51
CA GLU A 410 -59.49 -29.64 -15.52
C GLU A 410 -60.40 -28.40 -15.53
N PHE A 411 -59.81 -27.20 -15.60
CA PHE A 411 -60.56 -25.95 -15.66
C PHE A 411 -61.39 -25.82 -16.96
N ALA A 412 -60.86 -26.30 -18.09
CA ALA A 412 -61.59 -26.40 -19.34
C ALA A 412 -62.74 -27.41 -19.27
N ALA A 413 -62.54 -28.55 -18.60
CA ALA A 413 -63.59 -29.55 -18.38
C ALA A 413 -64.73 -29.01 -17.49
N VAL A 414 -64.40 -28.32 -16.40
CA VAL A 414 -65.39 -27.66 -15.52
C VAL A 414 -66.17 -26.56 -16.26
N ARG A 415 -65.52 -25.81 -17.16
CA ARG A 415 -66.23 -24.85 -18.01
C ARG A 415 -67.21 -25.53 -18.96
N LEU A 416 -66.81 -26.63 -19.58
CA LEU A 416 -67.67 -27.41 -20.49
C LEU A 416 -68.87 -28.03 -19.73
N GLU A 417 -68.64 -28.53 -18.52
CA GLU A 417 -69.67 -29.04 -17.61
C GLU A 417 -70.67 -27.94 -17.22
N LYS A 418 -70.18 -26.75 -16.84
CA LYS A 418 -71.02 -25.58 -16.53
C LYS A 418 -71.82 -25.11 -17.74
N GLU A 419 -71.28 -25.24 -18.95
CA GLU A 419 -71.96 -24.90 -20.20
C GLU A 419 -73.04 -25.93 -20.56
N GLN A 420 -72.80 -27.22 -20.31
CA GLN A 420 -73.81 -28.28 -20.43
C GLN A 420 -74.94 -28.14 -19.40
N GLU A 421 -74.62 -27.81 -18.14
CA GLU A 421 -75.61 -27.53 -17.10
C GLU A 421 -76.48 -26.30 -17.44
N SER A 422 -75.89 -25.28 -18.08
CA SER A 422 -76.61 -24.09 -18.56
C SER A 422 -77.52 -24.39 -19.76
N LYS A 423 -77.12 -25.30 -20.67
CA LYS A 423 -77.96 -25.78 -21.77
C LYS A 423 -79.11 -26.66 -21.28
N ALA A 424 -78.87 -27.50 -20.27
CA ALA A 424 -79.92 -28.29 -19.63
C ALA A 424 -81.00 -27.41 -18.95
N LYS A 425 -80.61 -26.27 -18.36
CA LYS A 425 -81.55 -25.29 -17.79
C LYS A 425 -82.32 -24.47 -18.83
N ARG A 426 -81.84 -24.34 -20.08
CA ARG A 426 -82.53 -23.61 -21.16
C ARG A 426 -83.65 -24.40 -21.85
N LEU A 427 -83.74 -25.72 -21.68
CA LEU A 427 -84.86 -26.52 -22.20
C LEU A 427 -86.10 -26.54 -21.27
N GLY A 428 -85.99 -26.03 -20.04
CA GLY A 428 -87.02 -26.16 -19.01
C GLY A 428 -88.04 -25.04 -18.90
N ASN A 429 -87.77 -23.84 -19.42
CA ASN A 429 -88.66 -22.69 -19.25
C ASN A 429 -88.77 -21.88 -20.54
N LEU A 430 -89.98 -21.75 -21.10
CA LEU A 430 -90.59 -20.48 -21.55
C LEU A 430 -91.96 -20.71 -22.21
N LYS A 431 -93.04 -20.47 -21.44
CA LYS A 431 -94.37 -20.08 -21.91
C LYS A 431 -94.73 -18.76 -21.24
N GLY A 432 -94.99 -17.73 -22.06
CA GLY A 432 -95.83 -16.58 -21.68
C GLY A 432 -95.17 -15.39 -20.94
N PRO A 433 -95.80 -14.20 -20.98
CA PRO A 433 -95.14 -12.94 -21.38
C PRO A 433 -95.21 -11.79 -20.33
N GLY A 434 -94.46 -10.70 -20.54
CA GLY A 434 -94.75 -9.42 -19.88
C GLY A 434 -93.56 -8.45 -19.65
N SER A 435 -93.47 -7.44 -20.53
CA SER A 435 -93.06 -6.01 -20.38
C SER A 435 -92.06 -5.49 -19.32
N SER A 436 -91.19 -4.57 -19.79
CA SER A 436 -90.53 -3.41 -19.12
C SER A 436 -89.41 -3.70 -18.09
N SER A 437 -88.31 -2.95 -17.91
CA SER A 437 -87.77 -1.68 -18.43
C SER A 437 -86.27 -1.50 -18.00
N GLN A 438 -85.54 -0.66 -18.75
CA GLN A 438 -84.47 0.30 -18.34
C GLN A 438 -83.02 -0.08 -17.89
N THR A 439 -82.08 0.63 -18.57
CA THR A 439 -80.74 1.18 -18.17
C THR A 439 -79.52 0.23 -18.08
N ILE A 440 -78.25 0.61 -18.30
CA ILE A 440 -77.44 1.52 -19.16
C ILE A 440 -75.96 1.14 -18.87
N SER A 441 -75.05 1.44 -19.80
CA SER A 441 -73.58 1.55 -19.66
C SER A 441 -72.75 0.26 -19.64
N GLY A 442 -71.61 0.17 -20.31
CA GLY A 442 -70.84 1.17 -21.04
C GLY A 442 -69.52 0.53 -21.50
N ARG A 443 -69.16 0.78 -22.75
CA ARG A 443 -68.09 0.13 -23.51
C ARG A 443 -66.82 0.98 -23.41
N THR A 444 -65.68 0.46 -22.95
CA THR A 444 -64.36 1.03 -23.27
C THR A 444 -63.27 -0.06 -23.35
N ALA A 445 -62.47 0.03 -24.42
CA ALA A 445 -61.26 -0.73 -24.67
C ALA A 445 -60.04 0.05 -24.13
N PRO A 446 -58.91 -0.59 -23.76
CA PRO A 446 -57.67 0.13 -23.52
C PRO A 446 -56.80 0.12 -24.79
N ARG A 447 -56.60 1.32 -25.35
CA ARG A 447 -55.55 1.65 -26.31
C ARG A 447 -54.31 2.05 -25.52
N GLY A 448 -53.24 1.26 -25.63
CA GLY A 448 -51.95 1.54 -24.98
C GLY A 448 -51.31 2.83 -25.50
N GLY A 449 -50.99 3.74 -24.59
CA GLY A 449 -50.26 4.97 -24.85
C GLY A 449 -48.75 4.76 -24.73
N LEU A 450 -48.04 5.08 -25.81
CA LEU A 450 -46.61 5.39 -25.81
C LEU A 450 -46.44 6.84 -25.33
N ALA A 451 -45.66 7.05 -24.27
CA ALA A 451 -45.14 8.36 -23.92
C ALA A 451 -43.60 8.27 -23.89
N ARG A 452 -42.98 8.96 -24.86
CA ARG A 452 -41.61 9.45 -24.77
C ARG A 452 -41.58 10.57 -23.72
N ASN A 453 -40.49 10.66 -22.97
CA ASN A 453 -39.95 11.96 -22.61
C ASN A 453 -38.42 11.93 -22.69
N LEU A 454 -37.90 12.89 -23.46
CA LEU A 454 -36.53 13.40 -23.40
C LEU A 454 -36.40 14.27 -22.16
N GLN A 455 -35.27 14.18 -21.48
CA GLN A 455 -34.35 15.32 -21.36
C GLN A 455 -32.92 14.82 -21.20
#